data_AF-A0AAW3J4R3-F1
#
_entry.id   AF-A0AAW3J4R3-F1
#
_cell.length_a   1.000
_cell.length_b   1.000
_cell.length_c   1.000
_cell.angle_alpha   90.00
_cell.angle_beta   90.00
_cell.angle_gamma   90.00
#
_symmetry.space_group_name_H-M   'P 1'
#
loop_
_entity.id
_entity.type
_entity.pdbx_description
1 polymer ?
#
loop_
_entity_poly.entity_id
_entity_poly.type
_entity_poly.pdbx_seq_one_letter_code
_entity_poly.pdbx_strand_id
1 'polypeptide(L)'
;MEVVNKKRIFFIVLLLILVIGSFIFVYKNTYEATTANGQETKIFVFNDVSYDIYNFELFSGESIGKENNTLKYKNIIDNGKITKMINYYPNGNIKAELILKDDEIVFYTSRYENGNLHFMIPLVNKKYNGNIIVYYENGKIALQGNLKDGEIIDYFYIFQRNGMLKYKYNNYEVLKVNEDNLLLEPIKIESEIQEFKICLSQLMKIEDYNIKE
;
A
#
# COMPACT_ATOMS: atom_id res chain seq x y z
N MET A 1 0.29 19.63 -59.09
CA MET A 1 -0.63 20.22 -58.09
C MET A 1 -1.19 19.17 -57.12
N GLU A 2 -1.54 17.97 -57.60
CA GLU A 2 -2.15 16.89 -56.80
C GLU A 2 -1.25 16.28 -55.69
N VAL A 3 0.06 16.11 -55.95
CA VAL A 3 1.03 15.53 -54.99
C VAL A 3 1.28 16.44 -53.78
N VAL A 4 1.32 17.75 -53.99
CA VAL A 4 1.50 18.76 -52.92
C VAL A 4 0.28 18.75 -51.98
N ASN A 5 -0.92 18.54 -52.53
CA ASN A 5 -2.15 18.48 -51.77
C ASN A 5 -2.21 17.21 -50.88
N LYS A 6 -1.77 16.05 -51.39
CA LYS A 6 -1.67 14.81 -50.59
C LYS A 6 -0.68 14.93 -49.42
N LYS A 7 0.50 15.53 -49.64
CA LYS A 7 1.47 15.78 -48.54
C LYS A 7 0.89 16.72 -47.48
N ARG A 8 0.23 17.81 -47.90
CA ARG A 8 -0.39 18.77 -46.97
C ARG A 8 -1.52 18.12 -46.16
N ILE A 9 -2.37 17.32 -46.79
CA ILE A 9 -3.43 16.56 -46.11
C ILE A 9 -2.82 15.58 -45.11
N PHE A 10 -1.77 14.86 -45.48
CA PHE A 10 -1.07 13.95 -44.57
C PHE A 10 -0.55 14.67 -43.31
N PHE A 11 0.11 15.82 -43.45
CA PHE A 11 0.59 16.59 -42.30
C PHE A 11 -0.55 17.11 -41.41
N ILE A 12 -1.66 17.55 -41.99
CA ILE A 12 -2.83 17.99 -41.22
C ILE A 12 -3.45 16.81 -40.45
N VAL A 13 -3.60 15.65 -41.08
CA VAL A 13 -4.10 14.44 -40.41
C VAL A 13 -3.17 14.00 -39.29
N LEU A 14 -1.84 14.01 -39.52
CA LEU A 14 -0.86 13.69 -38.48
C LEU A 14 -0.94 14.65 -37.29
N LEU A 15 -1.07 15.96 -37.55
CA LEU A 15 -1.24 16.97 -36.50
C LEU A 15 -2.54 16.73 -35.70
N LEU A 16 -3.65 16.41 -36.38
CA LEU A 16 -4.92 16.09 -35.72
C LEU A 16 -4.80 14.84 -34.83
N ILE A 17 -4.11 13.80 -35.31
CA ILE A 17 -3.84 12.60 -34.50
C ILE A 17 -3.03 12.94 -33.24
N LEU A 18 -1.99 13.78 -33.37
CA LEU A 18 -1.19 14.22 -32.23
C LEU A 18 -1.99 15.04 -31.22
N VAL A 19 -2.84 15.95 -31.71
CA VAL A 19 -3.72 16.78 -30.85
C VAL A 19 -4.75 15.90 -30.14
N ILE A 20 -5.42 14.99 -30.85
CA ILE A 20 -6.38 14.07 -30.24
C ILE A 20 -5.67 13.17 -29.21
N GLY A 21 -4.49 12.67 -29.54
CA GLY A 21 -3.66 11.87 -28.64
C GLY A 21 -3.30 12.62 -27.36
N SER A 22 -2.91 13.90 -27.45
CA SER A 22 -2.59 14.71 -26.28
C SER A 22 -3.82 15.00 -25.42
N PHE A 23 -4.98 15.29 -26.01
CA PHE A 23 -6.23 15.44 -25.27
C PHE A 23 -6.63 14.16 -24.52
N ILE A 24 -6.53 12.99 -25.18
CA ILE A 24 -6.80 11.69 -24.54
C ILE A 24 -5.81 11.44 -23.40
N PHE A 25 -4.54 11.77 -23.60
CA PHE A 25 -3.50 11.62 -22.58
C PHE A 25 -3.77 12.50 -21.36
N VAL A 26 -4.06 13.79 -21.55
CA VAL A 26 -4.40 14.71 -20.45
C VAL A 26 -5.65 14.23 -19.72
N TYR A 27 -6.71 13.87 -20.45
CA TYR A 27 -7.96 13.38 -19.86
C TYR A 27 -7.74 12.15 -18.97
N LYS A 28 -6.93 11.18 -19.42
CA LYS A 28 -6.64 9.96 -18.64
C LYS A 28 -5.78 10.20 -17.41
N ASN A 29 -5.00 11.28 -17.38
CA ASN A 29 -4.10 11.62 -16.27
C ASN A 29 -4.62 12.79 -15.43
N THR A 30 -5.92 13.11 -15.51
CA THR A 30 -6.55 14.16 -14.72
C THR A 30 -7.36 13.58 -13.57
N TYR A 31 -7.20 14.12 -12.36
CA TYR A 31 -7.87 13.64 -11.15
C TYR A 31 -8.58 14.77 -10.40
N GLU A 32 -9.65 14.44 -9.68
CA GLU A 32 -10.30 15.35 -8.74
C GLU A 32 -9.36 15.63 -7.56
N ALA A 33 -9.26 16.90 -7.18
CA ALA A 33 -8.42 17.32 -6.07
C ALA A 33 -9.02 18.48 -5.28
N THR A 34 -8.50 18.67 -4.08
CA THR A 34 -8.85 19.76 -3.19
C THR A 34 -7.57 20.35 -2.63
N THR A 35 -7.37 21.65 -2.82
CA THR A 35 -6.21 22.38 -2.30
C THR A 35 -6.18 22.38 -0.76
N ALA A 36 -5.04 22.74 -0.16
CA ALA A 36 -4.90 22.82 1.29
C ALA A 36 -5.89 23.79 1.99
N ASN A 37 -6.43 24.80 1.27
CA ASN A 37 -7.44 25.72 1.77
C ASN A 37 -8.89 25.25 1.51
N GLY A 38 -9.09 24.04 0.98
CA GLY A 38 -10.41 23.43 0.76
C GLY A 38 -11.08 23.76 -0.57
N GLN A 39 -10.37 24.36 -1.53
CA GLN A 39 -10.93 24.67 -2.86
C GLN A 39 -10.83 23.45 -3.78
N GLU A 40 -11.94 23.10 -4.43
CA GLU A 40 -11.97 22.04 -5.44
C GLU A 40 -11.20 22.45 -6.69
N THR A 41 -10.38 21.54 -7.21
CA THR A 41 -9.59 21.71 -8.42
C THR A 41 -9.43 20.37 -9.16
N LYS A 42 -8.65 20.37 -10.22
CA LYS A 42 -8.20 19.16 -10.92
C LYS A 42 -6.70 19.18 -11.03
N ILE A 43 -6.08 18.02 -10.88
CA ILE A 43 -4.64 17.86 -11.06
C ILE A 43 -4.34 17.02 -12.28
N PHE A 44 -3.22 17.31 -12.93
CA PHE A 44 -2.63 16.51 -13.98
C PHE A 44 -1.33 15.89 -13.46
N VAL A 45 -1.17 14.58 -13.66
CA VAL A 45 0.03 13.85 -13.22
C VAL A 45 0.94 13.55 -14.42
N PHE A 46 2.20 13.94 -14.32
CA PHE A 46 3.23 13.68 -15.32
C PHE A 46 4.55 13.32 -14.65
N ASN A 47 5.12 12.16 -15.00
CA ASN A 47 6.34 11.62 -14.39
C ASN A 47 6.29 11.62 -12.85
N ASP A 48 5.17 11.14 -12.28
CA ASP A 48 4.93 11.08 -10.84
C ASP A 48 4.98 12.43 -10.11
N VAL A 49 4.78 13.53 -10.86
CA VAL A 49 4.62 14.87 -10.32
C VAL A 49 3.23 15.39 -10.65
N SER A 50 2.56 15.92 -9.63
CA SER A 50 1.19 16.44 -9.70
C SER A 50 1.20 17.95 -9.87
N TYR A 51 0.48 18.44 -10.87
CA TYR A 51 0.33 19.86 -11.17
C TYR A 51 -1.14 20.26 -11.09
N ASP A 52 -1.43 21.45 -10.58
CA ASP A 52 -2.76 22.05 -10.73
C ASP A 52 -3.01 22.37 -12.22
N ILE A 53 -4.15 21.93 -12.76
CA ILE A 53 -4.41 22.06 -14.21
C ILE A 53 -4.69 23.50 -14.66
N TYR A 54 -5.07 24.39 -13.74
CA TYR A 54 -5.43 25.77 -14.06
C TYR A 54 -4.24 26.71 -13.92
N ASN A 55 -3.44 26.52 -12.86
CA ASN A 55 -2.29 27.36 -12.57
C ASN A 55 -0.97 26.80 -13.14
N PHE A 56 -0.93 25.51 -13.50
CA PHE A 56 0.28 24.80 -13.97
C PHE A 56 1.45 24.83 -12.96
N GLU A 57 1.12 24.92 -11.68
CA GLU A 57 2.08 24.91 -10.58
C GLU A 57 2.08 23.55 -9.88
N LEU A 58 3.15 23.26 -9.14
CA LEU A 58 3.23 22.06 -8.30
C LEU A 58 2.08 22.06 -7.29
N PHE A 59 1.36 20.94 -7.23
CA PHE A 59 0.16 20.85 -6.41
C PHE A 59 0.49 20.46 -4.96
N SER A 60 -0.17 21.12 -4.01
CA SER A 60 -0.25 20.69 -2.61
C SER A 60 -1.71 20.61 -2.17
N GLY A 61 -2.12 19.47 -1.62
CA GLY A 61 -3.49 19.21 -1.24
C GLY A 61 -3.84 17.73 -1.26
N GLU A 62 -5.12 17.43 -1.45
CA GLU A 62 -5.64 16.07 -1.50
C GLU A 62 -6.14 15.74 -2.91
N SER A 63 -5.88 14.54 -3.41
CA SER A 63 -6.55 14.02 -4.60
C SER A 63 -7.33 12.77 -4.25
N ILE A 64 -8.45 12.52 -4.93
CA ILE A 64 -9.32 11.37 -4.66
C ILE A 64 -9.62 10.58 -5.93
N GLY A 65 -9.73 9.26 -5.76
CA GLY A 65 -10.21 8.35 -6.79
C GLY A 65 -11.53 7.72 -6.37
N LYS A 66 -12.54 7.81 -7.24
CA LYS A 66 -13.83 7.16 -7.06
C LYS A 66 -14.08 6.15 -8.17
N GLU A 67 -14.76 5.06 -7.84
CA GLU A 67 -15.32 4.10 -8.79
C GLU A 67 -16.80 3.94 -8.49
N ASN A 68 -17.67 4.16 -9.48
CA ASN A 68 -19.14 4.14 -9.28
C ASN A 68 -19.58 5.00 -8.07
N ASN A 69 -19.05 6.22 -7.97
CA ASN A 69 -19.25 7.16 -6.85
C ASN A 69 -18.78 6.68 -5.46
N THR A 70 -18.13 5.53 -5.36
CA THR A 70 -17.55 5.02 -4.11
C THR A 70 -16.09 5.47 -4.02
N LEU A 71 -15.71 6.10 -2.91
CA LEU A 71 -14.30 6.48 -2.65
C LEU A 71 -13.43 5.22 -2.56
N LYS A 72 -12.37 5.17 -3.36
CA LYS A 72 -11.40 4.05 -3.37
C LYS A 72 -10.10 4.42 -2.73
N TYR A 73 -9.59 5.60 -3.05
CA TYR A 73 -8.35 6.10 -2.49
C TYR A 73 -8.35 7.62 -2.35
N LYS A 74 -7.48 8.09 -1.46
CA LYS A 74 -7.10 9.48 -1.28
C LYS A 74 -5.57 9.56 -1.24
N ASN A 75 -5.00 10.51 -1.96
CA ASN A 75 -3.59 10.85 -1.85
C ASN A 75 -3.45 12.22 -1.19
N ILE A 76 -2.49 12.34 -0.29
CA ILE A 76 -2.00 13.62 0.22
C ILE A 76 -0.74 13.96 -0.57
N ILE A 77 -0.74 15.14 -1.18
CA ILE A 77 0.27 15.60 -2.10
C ILE A 77 0.89 16.86 -1.52
N ASP A 78 2.22 16.93 -1.52
CA ASP A 78 2.97 18.13 -1.19
C ASP A 78 4.02 18.41 -2.25
N ASN A 79 4.02 19.63 -2.76
CA ASN A 79 4.94 20.11 -3.80
C ASN A 79 5.01 19.16 -5.02
N GLY A 80 3.84 18.68 -5.44
CA GLY A 80 3.65 17.75 -6.55
C GLY A 80 3.95 16.28 -6.24
N LYS A 81 4.44 15.94 -5.04
CA LYS A 81 4.80 14.58 -4.65
C LYS A 81 3.81 13.99 -3.65
N ILE A 82 3.48 12.72 -3.79
CA ILE A 82 2.59 12.03 -2.86
C ILE A 82 3.35 11.73 -1.57
N THR A 83 2.85 12.23 -0.44
CA THR A 83 3.43 11.99 0.90
C THR A 83 2.65 10.96 1.69
N LYS A 84 1.36 10.75 1.35
CA LYS A 84 0.52 9.73 1.97
C LYS A 84 -0.49 9.17 0.97
N MET A 85 -0.67 7.86 0.96
CA MET A 85 -1.73 7.19 0.22
C MET A 85 -2.68 6.51 1.21
N ILE A 86 -3.98 6.65 1.00
CA ILE A 86 -5.03 6.08 1.83
C ILE A 86 -5.97 5.31 0.92
N ASN A 87 -6.22 4.05 1.25
CA ASN A 87 -7.19 3.22 0.55
C ASN A 87 -8.40 2.95 1.45
N TYR A 88 -9.56 2.81 0.83
CA TYR A 88 -10.81 2.64 1.53
C TYR A 88 -11.49 1.33 1.15
N TYR A 89 -12.13 0.70 2.13
CA TYR A 89 -13.13 -0.32 1.89
C TYR A 89 -14.39 0.31 1.28
N PRO A 90 -15.27 -0.49 0.61
CA PRO A 90 -16.53 0.02 0.07
C PRO A 90 -17.45 0.68 1.11
N ASN A 91 -17.31 0.31 2.39
CA ASN A 91 -18.05 0.91 3.50
C ASN A 91 -17.49 2.28 3.94
N GLY A 92 -16.41 2.77 3.33
CA GLY A 92 -15.77 4.05 3.65
C GLY A 92 -14.74 3.99 4.78
N ASN A 93 -14.55 2.84 5.43
CA ASN A 93 -13.48 2.66 6.41
C ASN A 93 -12.12 2.61 5.71
N ILE A 94 -11.09 3.12 6.38
CA ILE A 94 -9.71 3.04 5.90
C ILE A 94 -9.31 1.57 5.88
N LYS A 95 -8.86 1.09 4.71
CA LYS A 95 -8.27 -0.22 4.48
C LYS A 95 -6.77 -0.23 4.75
N ALA A 96 -6.08 0.77 4.22
CA ALA A 96 -4.63 0.87 4.29
C ALA A 96 -4.17 2.31 4.21
N GLU A 97 -3.04 2.59 4.85
CA GLU A 97 -2.34 3.88 4.79
C GLU A 97 -0.85 3.62 4.54
N LEU A 98 -0.30 4.30 3.53
CA LEU A 98 1.13 4.31 3.21
C LEU A 98 1.64 5.72 3.45
N ILE A 99 2.74 5.86 4.19
CA ILE A 99 3.44 7.13 4.37
C ILE A 99 4.72 7.07 3.54
N LEU A 100 4.95 8.09 2.74
CA LEU A 100 6.10 8.20 1.86
C LEU A 100 7.01 9.35 2.31
N LYS A 101 8.31 9.13 2.21
CA LYS A 101 9.35 10.14 2.38
C LYS A 101 10.37 9.97 1.26
N ASP A 102 10.67 11.05 0.55
CA ASP A 102 11.62 11.04 -0.58
C ASP A 102 11.27 9.95 -1.63
N ASP A 103 9.99 9.85 -1.98
CA ASP A 103 9.40 8.83 -2.87
C ASP A 103 9.48 7.37 -2.38
N GLU A 104 9.97 7.11 -1.16
CA GLU A 104 10.01 5.79 -0.54
C GLU A 104 8.93 5.60 0.53
N ILE A 105 8.28 4.43 0.56
CA ILE A 105 7.35 4.07 1.63
C ILE A 105 8.16 3.83 2.91
N VAL A 106 7.85 4.59 3.96
CA VAL A 106 8.47 4.49 5.29
C VAL A 106 7.56 3.85 6.33
N PHE A 107 6.24 3.88 6.12
CA PHE A 107 5.28 3.16 6.95
C PHE A 107 4.15 2.57 6.12
N TYR A 108 3.74 1.36 6.50
CA TYR A 108 2.54 0.72 6.00
C TYR A 108 1.64 0.30 7.17
N THR A 109 0.44 0.88 7.21
CA THR A 109 -0.64 0.51 8.12
C THR A 109 -1.76 -0.18 7.37
N SER A 110 -2.27 -1.29 7.90
CA SER A 110 -3.45 -2.00 7.39
C SER A 110 -4.50 -2.12 8.49
N ARG A 111 -5.77 -2.11 8.11
CA ARG A 111 -6.92 -2.26 8.99
C ARG A 111 -7.88 -3.29 8.42
N TYR A 112 -8.63 -3.92 9.30
CA TYR A 112 -9.78 -4.74 8.94
C TYR A 112 -10.95 -3.86 8.48
N GLU A 113 -11.93 -4.46 7.80
CA GLU A 113 -13.11 -3.76 7.29
C GLU A 113 -13.96 -3.11 8.40
N ASN A 114 -13.89 -3.64 9.62
CA ASN A 114 -14.50 -3.06 10.81
C ASN A 114 -13.73 -1.85 11.41
N GLY A 115 -12.58 -1.46 10.81
CA GLY A 115 -11.74 -0.35 11.23
C GLY A 115 -10.64 -0.71 12.24
N ASN A 116 -10.66 -1.91 12.81
CA ASN A 116 -9.64 -2.35 13.76
C ASN A 116 -8.28 -2.48 13.06
N LEU A 117 -7.23 -2.13 13.80
CA LEU A 117 -5.86 -2.23 13.30
C LEU A 117 -5.53 -3.70 12.99
N HIS A 118 -4.99 -3.96 11.80
CA HIS A 118 -4.47 -5.26 11.43
C HIS A 118 -2.96 -5.30 11.68
N PHE A 119 -2.21 -4.35 11.13
CA PHE A 119 -0.79 -4.18 11.43
C PHE A 119 -0.33 -2.75 11.13
N MET A 120 0.82 -2.40 11.69
CA MET A 120 1.59 -1.22 11.31
C MET A 120 3.07 -1.60 11.27
N ILE A 121 3.73 -1.35 10.14
CA ILE A 121 5.10 -1.80 9.89
C ILE A 121 5.95 -0.62 9.41
N PRO A 122 7.11 -0.35 10.05
CA PRO A 122 8.10 0.59 9.52
C PRO A 122 8.92 -0.07 8.40
N LEU A 123 9.30 0.74 7.41
CA LEU A 123 10.15 0.35 6.29
C LEU A 123 11.40 1.24 6.24
N VAL A 124 12.55 0.62 5.99
CA VAL A 124 13.83 1.30 5.72
C VAL A 124 14.43 0.68 4.48
N ASN A 125 14.76 1.49 3.46
CA ASN A 125 15.27 1.02 2.16
C ASN A 125 14.39 -0.10 1.57
N LYS A 126 13.06 0.09 1.59
CA LYS A 126 12.04 -0.87 1.13
C LYS A 126 11.98 -2.20 1.89
N LYS A 127 12.69 -2.35 3.01
CA LYS A 127 12.65 -3.55 3.86
C LYS A 127 11.97 -3.28 5.19
N TYR A 128 11.22 -4.26 5.70
CA TYR A 128 10.64 -4.20 7.04
C TYR A 128 11.72 -4.06 8.10
N ASN A 129 11.56 -3.08 8.98
CA ASN A 129 12.55 -2.77 10.01
C ASN A 129 11.86 -2.31 11.29
N GLY A 130 12.35 -2.76 12.44
CA GLY A 130 11.78 -2.47 13.75
C GLY A 130 10.72 -3.47 14.20
N ASN A 131 9.85 -3.00 15.10
CA ASN A 131 8.83 -3.81 15.74
C ASN A 131 7.66 -4.08 14.78
N ILE A 132 7.36 -5.35 14.58
CA ILE A 132 6.23 -5.84 13.79
C ILE A 132 5.19 -6.36 14.76
N ILE A 133 3.97 -5.82 14.68
CA ILE A 133 2.82 -6.32 15.42
C ILE A 133 1.65 -6.50 14.45
N VAL A 134 1.12 -7.73 14.42
CA VAL A 134 -0.09 -8.11 13.71
C VAL A 134 -1.15 -8.46 14.75
N TYR A 135 -2.35 -7.94 14.57
CA TYR A 135 -3.49 -8.15 15.43
C TYR A 135 -4.52 -9.02 14.73
N TYR A 136 -5.29 -9.78 15.50
CA TYR A 136 -6.55 -10.34 15.05
C TYR A 136 -7.62 -9.24 14.95
N GLU A 137 -8.69 -9.54 14.22
CA GLU A 137 -9.84 -8.64 14.07
C GLU A 137 -10.50 -8.25 15.41
N ASN A 138 -10.35 -9.08 16.46
CA ASN A 138 -10.82 -8.79 17.81
C ASN A 138 -9.88 -7.86 18.61
N GLY A 139 -8.82 -7.34 17.99
CA GLY A 139 -7.84 -6.44 18.59
C GLY A 139 -6.75 -7.10 19.45
N LYS A 140 -6.79 -8.44 19.63
CA LYS A 140 -5.71 -9.16 20.33
C LYS A 140 -4.53 -9.36 19.41
N ILE A 141 -3.32 -9.37 19.96
CA ILE A 141 -2.10 -9.64 19.20
C ILE A 141 -2.18 -11.07 18.63
N ALA A 142 -1.90 -11.19 17.34
CA ALA A 142 -1.80 -12.45 16.62
C ALA A 142 -0.34 -12.85 16.40
N LEU A 143 0.51 -11.87 16.10
CA LEU A 143 1.94 -12.07 15.89
C LEU A 143 2.71 -10.82 16.31
N GLN A 144 3.86 -11.00 16.96
CA GLN A 144 4.78 -9.90 17.23
C GLN A 144 6.24 -10.33 17.16
N GLY A 145 7.13 -9.40 16.81
CA GLY A 145 8.58 -9.63 16.76
C GLY A 145 9.33 -8.39 16.29
N ASN A 146 10.65 -8.50 16.13
CA ASN A 146 11.47 -7.43 15.59
C ASN A 146 12.24 -7.91 14.35
N LEU A 147 12.27 -7.04 13.33
CA LEU A 147 13.08 -7.24 12.13
C LEU A 147 14.18 -6.18 12.05
N LYS A 148 15.32 -6.56 11.47
CA LYS A 148 16.34 -5.63 10.99
C LYS A 148 16.70 -6.03 9.57
N ASP A 149 16.57 -5.09 8.63
CA ASP A 149 16.87 -5.32 7.21
C ASP A 149 16.13 -6.53 6.61
N GLY A 150 14.91 -6.78 7.09
CA GLY A 150 14.06 -7.92 6.70
C GLY A 150 14.32 -9.23 7.46
N GLU A 151 15.31 -9.29 8.34
CA GLU A 151 15.67 -10.50 9.10
C GLU A 151 15.21 -10.43 10.55
N ILE A 152 14.78 -11.57 11.11
CA ILE A 152 14.40 -11.70 12.53
C ILE A 152 15.63 -11.46 13.42
N ILE A 153 15.52 -10.52 14.36
CA ILE A 153 16.62 -10.21 15.30
C ILE A 153 16.71 -11.26 16.42
N ASP A 154 15.56 -11.74 16.90
CA ASP A 154 15.47 -12.67 18.01
C ASP A 154 14.40 -13.73 17.72
N TYR A 155 13.20 -13.58 18.27
CA TYR A 155 12.07 -14.44 17.95
C TYR A 155 10.84 -13.62 17.57
N PHE A 156 10.03 -14.25 16.74
CA PHE A 156 8.63 -13.92 16.59
C PHE A 156 7.79 -14.83 17.47
N TYR A 157 6.65 -14.31 17.91
CA TYR A 157 5.70 -14.98 18.77
C TYR A 157 4.35 -14.97 18.07
N ILE A 158 3.74 -16.15 17.92
CA ILE A 158 2.40 -16.32 17.36
C ILE A 158 1.45 -16.68 18.49
N PHE A 159 0.36 -15.94 18.61
CA PHE A 159 -0.67 -16.13 19.63
C PHE A 159 -1.94 -16.68 19.00
N GLN A 160 -2.76 -17.35 19.79
CA GLN A 160 -4.11 -17.76 19.43
C GLN A 160 -5.09 -16.59 19.58
N ARG A 161 -6.30 -16.70 19.01
CA ARG A 161 -7.35 -15.66 19.12
C ARG A 161 -7.79 -15.33 20.55
N ASN A 162 -7.56 -16.23 21.50
CA ASN A 162 -7.83 -15.99 22.92
C ASN A 162 -6.71 -15.19 23.61
N GLY A 163 -5.54 -15.00 22.97
CA GLY A 163 -4.36 -14.31 23.48
C GLY A 163 -3.27 -15.22 24.04
N MET A 164 -3.46 -16.54 24.05
CA MET A 164 -2.44 -17.50 24.52
C MET A 164 -1.34 -17.69 23.48
N LEU A 165 -0.09 -17.79 23.91
CA LEU A 165 1.03 -18.09 23.04
C LEU A 165 0.86 -19.48 22.41
N LYS A 166 1.05 -19.60 21.09
CA LYS A 166 1.00 -20.86 20.34
C LYS A 166 2.39 -21.29 19.85
N TYR A 167 3.12 -20.36 19.24
CA TYR A 167 4.45 -20.62 18.70
C TYR A 167 5.44 -19.51 19.04
N LYS A 168 6.71 -19.87 19.13
CA LYS A 168 7.85 -18.97 19.16
C LYS A 168 8.83 -19.45 18.08
N TYR A 169 9.26 -18.59 17.17
CA TYR A 169 10.11 -19.01 16.05
C TYR A 169 11.14 -17.96 15.64
N ASN A 170 12.23 -18.41 15.02
CA ASN A 170 13.24 -17.58 14.39
C ASN A 170 13.73 -18.23 13.09
N ASN A 171 14.87 -17.77 12.56
CA ASN A 171 15.43 -18.30 11.31
C ASN A 171 15.97 -19.74 11.43
N TYR A 172 16.11 -20.28 12.65
CA TYR A 172 16.78 -21.55 12.92
C TYR A 172 15.83 -22.62 13.47
N GLU A 173 14.80 -22.22 14.23
CA GLU A 173 13.89 -23.15 14.88
C GLU A 173 12.47 -22.62 15.03
N VAL A 174 11.54 -23.55 15.22
CA VAL A 174 10.15 -23.29 15.58
C VAL A 174 9.83 -24.09 16.84
N LEU A 175 9.38 -23.39 17.87
CA LEU A 175 8.96 -23.93 19.15
C LEU A 175 7.43 -23.81 19.26
N LYS A 176 6.76 -24.88 19.68
CA LYS A 176 5.31 -24.91 19.95
C LYS A 176 5.09 -25.03 21.46
N VAL A 177 4.05 -24.36 21.97
CA VAL A 177 3.62 -24.57 23.36
C VAL A 177 2.96 -25.94 23.47
N ASN A 178 3.49 -26.80 24.32
CA ASN A 178 2.91 -28.08 24.67
C ASN A 178 1.72 -27.85 25.62
N GLU A 179 0.55 -28.38 25.27
CA GLU A 179 -0.70 -28.11 26.01
C GLU A 179 -0.76 -28.78 27.38
N ASP A 180 -0.01 -29.87 27.59
CA ASP A 180 -0.02 -30.63 28.84
C ASP A 180 0.86 -29.99 29.93
N ASN A 181 2.02 -29.45 29.53
CA ASN A 181 3.02 -28.91 30.46
C ASN A 181 3.29 -27.41 30.32
N LEU A 182 2.70 -26.75 29.31
CA LEU A 182 2.84 -25.33 28.98
C LEU A 182 4.27 -24.88 28.65
N LEU A 183 5.18 -25.80 28.33
CA LEU A 183 6.55 -25.51 27.92
C LEU A 183 6.64 -25.35 26.40
N LEU A 184 7.66 -24.59 25.96
CA LEU A 184 8.00 -24.47 24.55
C LEU A 184 8.92 -25.62 24.14
N GLU A 185 8.48 -26.41 23.18
CA GLU A 185 9.18 -27.59 22.70
C GLU A 185 9.46 -27.45 21.18
N PRO A 186 10.65 -27.83 20.69
CA PRO A 186 10.95 -27.81 19.26
C PRO A 186 10.01 -28.73 18.50
N ILE A 187 9.42 -28.21 17.42
CA ILE A 187 8.61 -29.02 16.52
C ILE A 187 9.55 -29.94 15.74
N LYS A 188 9.32 -31.25 15.83
CA LYS A 188 10.09 -32.28 15.11
C LYS A 188 9.26 -33.05 14.09
N ILE A 189 7.94 -32.83 14.08
CA ILE A 189 6.98 -33.56 13.25
C ILE A 189 6.60 -32.70 12.05
N GLU A 190 6.75 -33.24 10.84
CA GLU A 190 6.52 -32.49 9.58
C GLU A 190 5.10 -31.92 9.48
N SER A 191 4.08 -32.65 9.93
CA SER A 191 2.69 -32.17 9.89
C SER A 191 2.47 -30.91 10.74
N GLU A 192 3.16 -30.78 11.87
CA GLU A 192 3.08 -29.61 12.72
C GLU A 192 3.85 -28.41 12.14
N ILE A 193 4.98 -28.67 11.46
CA ILE A 193 5.69 -27.63 10.70
C ILE A 193 4.79 -27.09 9.58
N GLN A 194 4.05 -27.97 8.90
CA GLN A 194 3.12 -27.54 7.87
C GLN A 194 1.96 -26.72 8.44
N GLU A 195 1.40 -27.10 9.59
CA GLU A 195 0.39 -26.30 10.30
C GLU A 195 0.93 -24.92 10.67
N PHE A 196 2.15 -24.85 11.21
CA PHE A 196 2.83 -23.59 11.51
C PHE A 196 2.96 -22.70 10.27
N LYS A 197 3.42 -23.24 9.14
CA LYS A 197 3.54 -22.49 7.87
C LYS A 197 2.20 -21.94 7.40
N ILE A 198 1.13 -22.75 7.49
CA ILE A 198 -0.23 -22.30 7.15
C ILE A 198 -0.65 -21.17 8.07
N CYS A 199 -0.46 -21.32 9.39
CA CYS A 199 -0.78 -20.29 10.37
C CYS A 199 -0.03 -18.99 10.09
N LEU A 200 1.29 -19.06 9.88
CA LEU A 200 2.13 -17.91 9.58
C LEU A 200 1.69 -17.22 8.29
N SER A 201 1.45 -17.98 7.21
CA SER A 201 1.00 -17.41 5.93
C SER A 201 -0.35 -16.69 6.04
N GLN A 202 -1.26 -17.15 6.90
CA GLN A 202 -2.54 -16.48 7.12
C GLN A 202 -2.40 -15.15 7.86
N LEU A 203 -1.48 -15.07 8.82
CA LEU A 203 -1.19 -13.85 9.59
C LEU A 203 -0.39 -12.84 8.78
N MET A 204 0.52 -13.33 7.93
CA MET A 204 1.39 -12.52 7.08
C MET A 204 0.76 -12.21 5.72
N LYS A 205 -0.58 -12.34 5.56
CA LYS A 205 -1.31 -11.77 4.41
C LYS A 205 -1.30 -10.25 4.48
N ILE A 206 -0.10 -9.69 4.36
CA ILE A 206 0.12 -8.35 3.89
C ILE A 206 -0.31 -8.44 2.43
N GLU A 207 -1.44 -7.84 2.06
CA GLU A 207 -1.72 -7.68 0.64
C GLU A 207 -0.49 -7.02 0.04
N ASP A 208 0.18 -7.72 -0.88
CA ASP A 208 1.23 -7.16 -1.71
C ASP A 208 0.59 -5.99 -2.46
N TYR A 209 0.62 -4.82 -1.85
CA TYR A 209 0.68 -3.60 -2.62
C TYR A 209 1.88 -3.84 -3.50
N ASN A 210 1.66 -4.01 -4.80
CA ASN A 210 2.73 -4.02 -5.78
C ASN A 210 3.53 -2.73 -5.55
N ILE A 211 4.53 -2.80 -4.68
CA ILE A 211 5.64 -1.88 -4.59
C ILE A 211 6.36 -2.17 -5.89
N LYS A 212 5.84 -1.61 -6.99
CA LYS A 212 6.36 -1.81 -8.33
C LYS A 212 7.87 -1.57 -8.24
N GLU A 213 8.64 -2.58 -8.61
CA GLU A 213 10.02 -2.43 -9.05
C GLU A 213 10.12 -1.44 -10.21
#